data_AF-A0A1H6J497-F1
#
_entry.id   AF-A0A1H6J497-F1
#
_cell.length_a   1.000
_cell.length_b   1.000
_cell.length_c   1.000
_cell.angle_alpha   90.00
_cell.angle_beta   90.00
_cell.angle_gamma   90.00
#
_symmetry.space_group_name_H-M   'P 1'
#
loop_
_entity.id
_entity.type
_entity.pdbx_description
1 polymer ?
#
loop_
_entity_poly.entity_id
_entity_poly.type
_entity_poly.pdbx_seq_one_letter_code
_entity_poly.pdbx_strand_id
1 'polypeptide(L)'
;MSEDRDIEQDERLRDKIPIWTGYSLIALFTLWLILEILGKVNWVRIQPPLGASDFGPIASAVGTIVLTFGLLLLYDKQARLQGIQAQTQRNQEQLMEQQFRPFLTGEVGFMNVTSVHFSIQNSGNGPAFDVVAEWSVAGQSRSWEIPRLAAGENHSFPIVVEGDDWLLSTGEIEEYLDEHDAGTEIQYSIECKDRFDEPLDFSGAVDFGVLIQRSNSDEIWDTDPLEEMQNDLSKIQRDIRKMRQSEKKDEQAARWQNRISQTNEIEALVEKHGELTVDQLNSLTNISESNIRYRLRALDSAGSIHFLRNSDKATSRRDGHNKKLSEF
;
A
#
# COMPACT_ATOMS: atom_id res chain seq x y z
N MET A 1 0.45 35.10 -11.03
CA MET A 1 -0.67 34.37 -11.69
C MET A 1 -0.77 34.61 -13.21
N SER A 2 0.27 35.13 -13.88
CA SER A 2 0.28 35.28 -15.36
C SER A 2 1.39 34.50 -16.08
N GLU A 3 2.37 33.92 -15.38
CA GLU A 3 3.46 33.15 -16.02
C GLU A 3 3.05 31.72 -16.43
N ASP A 4 2.06 31.11 -15.77
CA ASP A 4 1.64 29.74 -16.11
C ASP A 4 0.85 29.62 -17.42
N ARG A 5 0.29 30.72 -17.94
CA ARG A 5 -0.49 30.66 -19.20
C ARG A 5 0.37 30.65 -20.45
N ASP A 6 1.61 31.13 -20.36
CA ASP A 6 2.48 31.24 -21.53
C ASP A 6 3.20 29.91 -21.81
N ILE A 7 3.45 29.08 -20.79
CA ILE A 7 4.02 27.73 -20.95
C ILE A 7 2.99 26.76 -21.56
N GLU A 8 1.71 26.89 -21.20
CA GLU A 8 0.66 26.00 -21.70
C GLU A 8 0.32 26.22 -23.19
N GLN A 9 0.61 27.41 -23.74
CA GLN A 9 0.39 27.69 -25.17
C GLN A 9 1.50 27.13 -26.07
N ASP A 10 2.73 27.06 -25.59
CA ASP A 10 3.88 26.62 -26.40
C ASP A 10 3.92 25.08 -26.57
N GLU A 11 3.46 24.32 -25.56
CA GLU A 11 3.30 22.86 -25.68
C GLU A 11 2.20 22.46 -26.70
N ARG A 12 1.14 23.26 -26.84
CA ARG A 12 0.01 22.97 -27.75
C ARG A 12 0.36 23.14 -29.24
N LEU A 13 1.38 23.93 -29.56
CA LEU A 13 1.85 24.10 -30.95
C LEU A 13 2.85 23.01 -31.36
N ARG A 14 3.61 22.47 -30.39
CA ARG A 14 4.65 21.45 -30.65
C ARG A 14 4.09 20.04 -30.88
N ASP A 15 2.95 19.70 -30.28
CA ASP A 15 2.29 18.39 -30.44
C ASP A 15 1.48 18.27 -31.76
N LYS A 16 1.54 19.27 -32.66
CA LYS A 16 0.77 19.34 -33.92
C LYS A 16 1.59 19.28 -35.20
N ILE A 17 2.81 18.76 -35.17
CA ILE A 17 3.42 18.25 -36.41
C ILE A 17 3.00 16.79 -36.51
N PRO A 18 1.86 16.46 -37.17
CA PRO A 18 1.38 15.11 -37.21
C PRO A 18 2.48 14.24 -37.81
N ILE A 19 2.84 13.15 -37.14
CA ILE A 19 3.89 12.20 -37.55
C ILE A 19 3.82 11.85 -39.05
N TRP A 20 2.62 11.91 -39.64
CA TRP A 20 2.37 11.75 -41.07
C TRP A 20 3.07 12.78 -41.98
N THR A 21 3.36 14.01 -41.54
CA THR A 21 4.15 14.98 -42.33
C THR A 21 5.59 14.52 -42.49
N GLY A 22 6.22 14.00 -41.43
CA GLY A 22 7.55 13.40 -41.51
C GLY A 22 7.59 12.22 -42.47
N TYR A 23 6.62 11.30 -42.38
CA TYR A 23 6.51 10.19 -43.33
C TYR A 23 6.21 10.65 -44.75
N SER A 24 5.39 11.68 -44.94
CA SER A 24 5.08 12.24 -46.26
C SER A 24 6.32 12.86 -46.91
N LEU A 25 7.18 13.53 -46.14
CA LEU A 25 8.43 14.11 -46.62
C LEU A 25 9.41 13.02 -47.06
N ILE A 26 9.56 11.97 -46.26
CA ILE A 26 10.41 10.82 -46.59
C ILE A 26 9.87 10.09 -47.83
N ALA A 27 8.56 9.86 -47.92
CA ALA A 27 7.91 9.24 -49.06
C ALA A 27 8.05 10.07 -50.34
N LEU A 28 7.91 11.40 -50.23
CA LEU A 28 8.05 12.33 -51.35
C LEU A 28 9.51 12.40 -51.81
N PHE A 29 10.47 12.36 -50.89
CA PHE A 29 11.91 12.31 -51.20
C PHE A 29 12.33 10.98 -51.85
N THR A 30 11.80 9.85 -51.37
CA THR A 30 12.05 8.53 -51.99
C THR A 30 11.40 8.40 -53.36
N LEU A 31 10.17 8.88 -53.53
CA LEU A 31 9.50 8.93 -54.83
C LEU A 31 10.28 9.81 -55.82
N TRP A 32 10.76 10.96 -55.36
CA TRP A 32 11.58 11.86 -56.15
C TRP A 32 12.89 11.19 -56.60
N LEU A 33 13.60 10.52 -55.70
CA LEU A 33 14.83 9.79 -55.99
C LEU A 33 14.62 8.63 -56.98
N ILE A 34 13.50 7.92 -56.88
CA ILE A 34 13.12 6.87 -57.85
C ILE A 34 12.84 7.48 -59.23
N LEU A 35 12.16 8.62 -59.29
CA LEU A 35 11.85 9.32 -60.55
C LEU A 35 13.12 9.86 -61.23
N GLU A 36 14.13 10.24 -60.45
CA GLU A 36 15.44 10.65 -60.95
C GLU A 36 16.24 9.45 -61.50
N ILE A 37 16.26 8.31 -60.79
CA ILE A 37 16.91 7.07 -61.28
C ILE A 37 16.26 6.57 -62.58
N LEU A 38 14.93 6.68 -62.69
CA LEU A 38 14.19 6.34 -63.90
C LEU A 38 14.36 7.37 -65.03
N GLY A 39 15.11 8.46 -64.80
CA GLY A 39 15.45 9.47 -65.80
C GLY A 39 14.25 10.31 -66.27
N LYS A 40 13.15 10.32 -65.51
CA LYS A 40 11.91 11.04 -65.90
C LYS A 40 11.93 12.52 -65.53
N VAL A 41 12.74 12.90 -64.54
CA VAL A 41 12.85 14.29 -64.07
C VAL A 41 14.28 14.78 -64.33
N ASN A 42 14.52 15.36 -65.51
CA ASN A 42 15.83 15.90 -65.91
C ASN A 42 16.01 17.34 -65.44
N TRP A 43 16.14 17.56 -64.14
CA TRP A 43 16.44 18.91 -63.62
C TRP A 43 17.93 19.24 -63.64
N VAL A 44 18.78 18.24 -63.82
CA VAL A 44 20.23 18.41 -63.86
C VAL A 44 20.75 17.89 -65.20
N ARG A 45 20.77 18.75 -66.23
CA ARG A 45 21.71 18.57 -67.35
C ARG A 45 23.12 18.92 -66.86
N ILE A 46 23.66 18.14 -65.94
CA ILE A 46 25.09 18.06 -65.70
C ILE A 46 25.57 16.88 -66.53
N GLN A 47 26.38 17.15 -67.54
CA GLN A 47 27.21 16.12 -68.16
C GLN A 47 28.05 15.49 -67.03
N PRO A 48 27.98 14.17 -66.79
CA PRO A 48 28.67 13.59 -65.65
C PRO A 48 30.18 13.71 -65.86
N PRO A 49 30.91 13.93 -64.77
CA PRO A 49 31.85 12.90 -64.39
C PRO A 49 31.58 12.56 -62.93
N LEU A 50 30.42 11.97 -62.65
CA LEU A 50 30.24 11.27 -61.39
C LEU A 50 30.51 9.80 -61.69
N GLY A 51 31.72 9.36 -61.31
CA GLY A 51 32.07 7.96 -61.32
C GLY A 51 31.31 7.23 -60.21
N ALA A 52 31.22 5.91 -60.28
CA ALA A 52 30.64 5.10 -59.20
C ALA A 52 31.30 5.36 -57.82
N SER A 53 32.49 5.98 -57.79
CA SER A 53 33.21 6.46 -56.61
C SER A 53 32.52 7.59 -55.85
N ASP A 54 31.70 8.43 -56.50
CA ASP A 54 31.11 9.63 -55.87
C ASP A 54 29.73 9.36 -55.25
N PHE A 55 29.17 8.17 -55.50
CA PHE A 55 27.89 7.74 -54.94
C PHE A 55 28.00 7.37 -53.44
N GLY A 56 29.14 6.83 -53.02
CA GLY A 56 29.43 6.50 -51.62
C GLY A 56 29.35 7.71 -50.68
N PRO A 57 30.02 8.84 -50.99
CA PRO A 57 29.94 10.07 -50.21
C PRO A 57 28.52 10.67 -50.10
N ILE A 58 27.73 10.61 -51.17
CA ILE A 58 26.36 11.15 -51.17
C ILE A 58 25.44 10.25 -50.32
N ALA A 59 25.53 8.92 -50.50
CA ALA A 59 24.76 7.97 -49.71
C ALA A 59 25.12 8.02 -48.21
N SER A 60 26.40 8.22 -47.88
CA SER A 60 26.84 8.37 -46.48
C SER A 60 26.33 9.66 -45.86
N ALA A 61 26.30 10.78 -46.60
CA ALA A 61 25.76 12.05 -46.13
C ALA A 61 24.24 11.99 -45.90
N VAL A 62 23.48 11.34 -46.78
CA VAL A 62 22.03 11.14 -46.57
C VAL A 62 21.78 10.18 -45.39
N GLY A 63 22.57 9.11 -45.28
CA GLY A 63 22.47 8.15 -44.19
C GLY A 63 22.71 8.78 -42.82
N THR A 64 23.69 9.68 -42.68
CA THR A 64 23.95 10.39 -41.43
C THR A 64 22.84 11.38 -41.08
N ILE A 65 22.25 12.09 -42.05
CA ILE A 65 21.11 12.98 -41.80
C ILE A 65 19.91 12.19 -41.26
N VAL A 66 19.56 11.08 -41.90
CA VAL A 66 18.44 10.22 -41.46
C VAL A 66 18.70 9.65 -40.07
N LEU A 67 19.93 9.17 -39.81
CA LEU A 67 20.31 8.66 -38.49
C LEU A 67 20.19 9.74 -37.40
N THR A 68 20.71 10.94 -37.67
CA THR A 68 20.70 12.05 -36.70
C THR A 68 19.27 12.48 -36.39
N PHE A 69 18.41 12.56 -37.41
CA PHE A 69 16.99 12.88 -37.23
C PHE A 69 16.26 11.77 -36.46
N GLY A 70 16.57 10.50 -36.73
CA GLY A 70 16.04 9.35 -36.00
C GLY A 70 16.43 9.35 -34.52
N LEU A 71 17.69 9.67 -34.21
CA LEU A 71 18.16 9.82 -32.84
C LEU A 71 17.46 10.98 -32.11
N LEU A 72 17.27 12.11 -32.78
CA LEU A 72 16.59 13.28 -32.20
C LEU A 72 15.13 12.96 -31.83
N LEU A 73 14.42 12.22 -32.70
CA LEU A 73 13.07 11.73 -32.41
C LEU A 73 13.03 10.73 -31.24
N LEU A 74 14.05 9.87 -31.13
CA LEU A 74 14.17 8.94 -30.00
C LEU A 74 14.43 9.68 -28.68
N TYR A 75 15.30 10.68 -28.70
CA TYR A 75 15.57 11.53 -27.53
C TYR A 75 14.32 12.29 -27.08
N ASP A 76 13.58 12.89 -28.01
CA ASP A 76 12.34 13.61 -27.70
C ASP A 76 11.28 12.67 -27.08
N LYS A 77 11.14 11.47 -27.63
CA LYS A 77 10.24 10.44 -27.07
C LYS A 77 10.69 10.00 -25.67
N GLN A 78 11.98 9.84 -25.45
CA GLN A 78 12.52 9.46 -24.14
C GLN A 78 12.30 10.55 -23.09
N ALA A 79 12.50 11.82 -23.45
CA ALA A 79 12.23 12.97 -22.57
C ALA A 79 10.73 13.04 -22.21
N ARG A 80 9.83 12.82 -23.17
CA ARG A 80 8.38 12.78 -22.92
C ARG A 80 7.98 11.67 -21.96
N LEU A 81 8.54 10.47 -22.12
CA LEU A 81 8.25 9.34 -21.23
C LEU A 81 8.75 9.60 -19.81
N GLN A 82 9.91 10.23 -19.64
CA GLN A 82 10.42 10.61 -18.32
C GLN A 82 9.54 11.66 -17.65
N GLY A 83 9.07 12.67 -18.38
CA GLY A 83 8.14 13.68 -17.87
C GLY A 83 6.83 13.08 -17.36
N ILE A 84 6.22 12.18 -18.15
CA ILE A 84 4.97 11.49 -17.78
C ILE A 84 5.18 10.58 -16.55
N GLN A 85 6.31 9.88 -16.46
CA GLN A 85 6.65 9.05 -15.31
C GLN A 85 6.79 9.90 -14.03
N ALA A 86 7.50 11.02 -14.09
CA ALA A 86 7.67 11.92 -12.96
C ALA A 86 6.33 12.51 -12.48
N GLN A 87 5.45 12.88 -13.41
CA GLN A 87 4.11 13.38 -13.05
C GLN A 87 3.24 12.29 -12.44
N THR A 88 3.29 11.07 -12.97
CA THR A 88 2.53 9.93 -12.43
C THR A 88 3.00 9.57 -11.02
N GLN A 89 4.31 9.62 -10.77
CA GLN A 89 4.87 9.39 -9.43
C GLN A 89 4.37 10.45 -8.44
N ARG A 90 4.44 11.75 -8.78
CA ARG A 90 3.93 12.82 -7.92
C ARG A 90 2.45 12.69 -7.61
N ASN A 91 1.64 12.36 -8.61
CA ASN A 91 0.21 12.16 -8.41
C ASN A 91 -0.08 10.94 -7.52
N GLN A 92 0.70 9.85 -7.65
CA GLN A 92 0.58 8.69 -6.77
C GLN A 92 1.00 9.03 -5.34
N GLU A 93 2.09 9.77 -5.15
CA GLU A 93 2.53 10.24 -3.84
C GLU A 93 1.44 11.08 -3.15
N GLN A 94 0.88 12.06 -3.86
CA GLN A 94 -0.20 12.91 -3.33
C GLN A 94 -1.48 12.13 -2.99
N LEU A 95 -1.87 11.17 -3.84
CA LEU A 95 -3.02 10.32 -3.57
C LEU A 95 -2.78 9.40 -2.37
N MET A 96 -1.56 8.87 -2.23
CA MET A 96 -1.16 8.10 -1.05
C MET A 96 -1.16 8.99 0.20
N GLU A 97 -0.62 10.20 0.15
CA GLU A 97 -0.65 11.17 1.25
C GLU A 97 -2.07 11.43 1.74
N GLN A 98 -3.01 11.70 0.82
CA GLN A 98 -4.42 11.93 1.16
C GLN A 98 -5.09 10.69 1.77
N GLN A 99 -4.71 9.48 1.32
CA GLN A 99 -5.27 8.23 1.84
C GLN A 99 -4.81 7.88 3.26
N PHE A 100 -3.76 8.50 3.78
CA PHE A 100 -3.22 8.21 5.11
C PHE A 100 -3.20 9.45 6.02
N ARG A 101 -4.13 10.38 5.81
CA ARG A 101 -4.29 11.54 6.70
C ARG A 101 -5.15 11.17 7.92
N PRO A 102 -4.73 11.51 9.15
CA PRO A 102 -5.59 11.37 10.32
C PRO A 102 -6.74 12.38 10.28
N PHE A 103 -7.84 12.06 10.97
CA PHE A 103 -8.97 12.96 11.14
C PHE A 103 -9.52 12.73 12.54
N LEU A 104 -9.36 13.71 13.41
CA LEU A 104 -9.67 13.59 14.84
C LEU A 104 -10.99 14.29 15.14
N THR A 105 -11.87 13.60 15.85
CA THR A 105 -13.17 14.11 16.31
C THR A 105 -13.31 13.92 17.81
N GLY A 106 -13.89 14.93 18.49
CA GLY A 106 -14.31 14.81 19.87
C GLY A 106 -15.74 14.26 19.95
N GLU A 107 -15.97 13.30 20.82
CA GLU A 107 -17.28 12.70 21.08
C GLU A 107 -17.50 12.56 22.58
N VAL A 108 -18.73 12.77 23.06
CA VAL A 108 -19.10 12.56 24.45
C VAL A 108 -19.91 11.27 24.55
N GLY A 109 -19.60 10.42 25.52
CA GLY A 109 -20.26 9.13 25.70
C GLY A 109 -20.40 8.72 27.16
N PHE A 110 -21.22 7.69 27.40
CA PHE A 110 -21.37 7.10 28.72
C PHE A 110 -20.25 6.07 28.96
N MET A 111 -19.53 6.21 30.07
CA MET A 111 -18.58 5.17 30.51
C MET A 111 -19.29 4.07 31.31
N ASN A 112 -20.33 4.44 32.04
CA ASN A 112 -21.28 3.55 32.71
C ASN A 112 -22.67 4.22 32.74
N VAL A 113 -23.66 3.61 33.39
CA VAL A 113 -25.05 4.11 33.46
C VAL A 113 -25.14 5.55 33.98
N THR A 114 -24.15 6.00 34.77
CA THR A 114 -24.20 7.28 35.47
C THR A 114 -23.11 8.25 35.04
N SER A 115 -21.96 7.80 34.55
CA SER A 115 -20.78 8.66 34.34
C SER A 115 -20.50 8.92 32.86
N VAL A 116 -20.14 10.16 32.56
CA VAL A 116 -19.87 10.64 31.20
C VAL A 116 -18.36 10.80 31.00
N HIS A 117 -17.88 10.48 29.79
CA HIS A 117 -16.51 10.69 29.37
C HIS A 117 -16.46 11.47 28.05
N PHE A 118 -15.41 12.25 27.87
CA PHE A 118 -15.06 12.84 26.60
C PHE A 118 -14.03 11.94 25.91
N SER A 119 -14.30 11.55 24.68
CA SER A 119 -13.43 10.70 23.88
C SER A 119 -12.96 11.41 22.63
N ILE A 120 -11.73 11.13 22.24
CA ILE A 120 -11.14 11.57 20.99
C ILE A 120 -10.98 10.35 20.12
N GLN A 121 -11.58 10.38 18.94
CA GLN A 121 -11.53 9.30 17.98
C GLN A 121 -10.76 9.74 16.74
N ASN A 122 -9.86 8.87 16.27
CA ASN A 122 -9.27 9.03 14.96
C ASN A 122 -10.11 8.26 13.92
N SER A 123 -11.02 8.97 13.25
CA SER A 123 -11.82 8.42 12.16
C SER A 123 -11.13 8.52 10.79
N GLY A 124 -9.91 9.08 10.75
CA GLY A 124 -9.05 9.07 9.57
C GLY A 124 -8.41 7.72 9.29
N ASN A 125 -7.79 7.61 8.12
CA ASN A 125 -7.09 6.39 7.68
C ASN A 125 -5.60 6.38 8.07
N GLY A 126 -5.09 7.50 8.60
CA GLY A 126 -3.72 7.68 9.05
C GLY A 126 -3.57 7.67 10.57
N PRO A 127 -2.40 7.31 11.11
CA PRO A 127 -2.10 7.55 12.52
C PRO A 127 -1.90 9.05 12.79
N ALA A 128 -2.32 9.50 13.96
CA ALA A 128 -1.98 10.82 14.51
C ALA A 128 -0.87 10.67 15.55
N PHE A 129 0.09 11.61 15.55
CA PHE A 129 1.22 11.68 16.48
C PHE A 129 1.17 12.99 17.27
N ASP A 130 1.78 12.99 18.46
CA ASP A 130 1.87 14.17 19.33
C ASP A 130 0.50 14.88 19.49
N VAL A 131 -0.55 14.10 19.76
CA VAL A 131 -1.92 14.63 19.84
C VAL A 131 -2.05 15.40 21.14
N VAL A 132 -2.27 16.71 21.04
CA VAL A 132 -2.58 17.60 22.15
C VAL A 132 -4.04 18.00 22.03
N ALA A 133 -4.83 17.63 23.02
CA ALA A 133 -6.25 17.92 23.02
C ALA A 133 -6.62 18.80 24.19
N GLU A 134 -7.15 19.96 23.86
CA GLU A 134 -7.69 20.92 24.80
C GLU A 134 -9.20 20.93 24.71
N TRP A 135 -9.86 20.97 25.86
CA TRP A 135 -11.30 21.14 25.93
C TRP A 135 -11.64 22.02 27.12
N SER A 136 -12.79 22.68 27.03
CA SER A 136 -13.28 23.55 28.08
C SER A 136 -14.74 23.33 28.38
N VAL A 137 -15.06 23.30 29.68
CA VAL A 137 -16.42 23.23 30.22
C VAL A 137 -16.50 24.21 31.38
N ALA A 138 -17.54 25.05 31.40
CA ALA A 138 -17.80 26.00 32.49
C ALA A 138 -16.58 26.88 32.86
N GLY A 139 -15.78 27.28 31.87
CA GLY A 139 -14.59 28.11 32.10
C GLY A 139 -13.38 27.36 32.66
N GLN A 140 -13.48 26.05 32.91
CA GLN A 140 -12.31 25.21 33.20
C GLN A 140 -11.79 24.60 31.90
N SER A 141 -10.53 24.85 31.58
CA SER A 141 -9.83 24.22 30.46
C SER A 141 -8.92 23.10 30.96
N ARG A 142 -8.88 22.01 30.22
CA ARG A 142 -7.98 20.88 30.48
C ARG A 142 -7.30 20.51 29.17
N SER A 143 -6.05 20.06 29.28
CA SER A 143 -5.23 19.63 28.16
C SER A 143 -4.71 18.22 28.43
N TRP A 144 -4.68 17.41 27.38
CA TRP A 144 -4.12 16.07 27.42
C TRP A 144 -3.18 15.84 26.24
N GLU A 145 -2.13 15.09 26.51
CA GLU A 145 -1.13 14.72 25.52
C GLU A 145 -1.17 13.20 25.31
N ILE A 146 -1.42 12.78 24.07
CA ILE A 146 -1.39 11.39 23.64
C ILE A 146 -0.23 11.24 22.64
N PRO A 147 0.78 10.42 22.92
CA PRO A 147 1.94 10.28 22.02
C PRO A 147 1.56 9.81 20.62
N ARG A 148 0.54 8.95 20.52
CA ARG A 148 0.09 8.36 19.27
C ARG A 148 -1.34 7.85 19.37
N LEU A 149 -2.13 8.09 18.32
CA LEU A 149 -3.47 7.55 18.15
C LEU A 149 -3.60 6.89 16.77
N ALA A 150 -3.77 5.56 16.74
CA ALA A 150 -3.89 4.83 15.47
C ALA A 150 -5.24 5.11 14.77
N ALA A 151 -5.31 4.79 13.47
CA ALA A 151 -6.56 4.88 12.71
C ALA A 151 -7.63 3.96 13.32
N GLY A 152 -8.81 4.50 13.59
CA GLY A 152 -9.93 3.80 14.23
C GLY A 152 -9.81 3.65 15.74
N GLU A 153 -8.72 4.10 16.35
CA GLU A 153 -8.53 4.08 17.80
C GLU A 153 -9.24 5.28 18.44
N ASN A 154 -9.71 5.08 19.67
CA ASN A 154 -10.27 6.12 20.50
C ASN A 154 -9.51 6.19 21.84
N HIS A 155 -9.42 7.40 22.39
CA HIS A 155 -8.91 7.62 23.73
C HIS A 155 -9.94 8.39 24.53
N SER A 156 -10.26 7.91 25.73
CA SER A 156 -11.35 8.43 26.54
C SER A 156 -10.83 9.02 27.83
N PHE A 157 -11.44 10.11 28.25
CA PHE A 157 -11.06 10.86 29.44
C PHE A 157 -12.31 11.16 30.27
N PRO A 158 -12.24 11.00 31.60
CA PRO A 158 -13.35 11.40 32.46
C PRO A 158 -13.53 12.92 32.41
N ILE A 159 -14.79 13.37 32.41
CA ILE A 159 -15.10 14.79 32.56
C ILE A 159 -15.05 15.10 34.06
N VAL A 160 -14.08 15.92 34.46
CA VAL A 160 -13.88 16.34 35.85
C VAL A 160 -14.20 17.83 35.95
N VAL A 161 -15.21 18.16 36.75
CA VAL A 161 -15.78 19.51 36.81
C VAL A 161 -15.39 20.23 38.12
N GLU A 162 -15.03 19.52 39.19
CA GLU A 162 -14.38 20.10 40.38
C GLU A 162 -13.62 19.04 41.20
N GLY A 163 -12.40 19.33 41.65
CA GLY A 163 -11.60 18.44 42.51
C GLY A 163 -10.93 17.24 41.82
N ASP A 164 -10.32 16.36 42.62
CA ASP A 164 -9.71 15.07 42.17
C ASP A 164 -10.77 13.95 42.00
N ASP A 165 -12.06 14.27 42.13
CA ASP A 165 -13.13 13.28 41.95
C ASP A 165 -13.36 13.02 40.45
N TRP A 166 -12.95 11.81 40.07
CA TRP A 166 -12.70 11.37 38.70
C TRP A 166 -13.94 10.81 37.99
N LEU A 167 -15.10 10.83 38.65
CA LEU A 167 -16.36 10.27 38.14
C LEU A 167 -17.55 11.10 38.64
N LEU A 168 -17.96 12.10 37.86
CA LEU A 168 -19.23 12.78 38.11
C LEU A 168 -20.35 12.02 37.41
N SER A 169 -21.46 11.87 38.11
CA SER A 169 -22.71 11.41 37.53
C SER A 169 -23.33 12.48 36.62
N THR A 170 -24.19 12.09 35.68
CA THR A 170 -24.90 13.03 34.78
C THR A 170 -25.64 14.12 35.55
N GLY A 171 -26.26 13.78 36.69
CA GLY A 171 -26.95 14.73 37.54
C GLY A 171 -26.02 15.73 38.22
N GLU A 172 -24.85 15.29 38.68
CA GLU A 172 -23.85 16.19 39.28
C GLU A 172 -23.25 17.15 38.25
N ILE A 173 -23.10 16.71 37.00
CA ILE A 173 -22.67 17.57 35.89
C ILE A 173 -23.76 18.60 35.56
N GLU A 174 -25.03 18.20 35.53
CA GLU A 174 -26.18 19.11 35.32
C GLU A 174 -26.23 20.18 36.41
N GLU A 175 -26.21 19.76 37.68
CA GLU A 175 -26.26 20.65 38.84
C GLU A 175 -25.10 21.64 38.85
N TYR A 176 -23.87 21.18 38.57
CA TYR A 176 -22.71 22.08 38.49
C TYR A 176 -22.88 23.16 37.42
N LEU A 177 -23.44 22.80 36.26
CA LEU A 177 -23.54 23.70 35.12
C LEU A 177 -24.65 24.73 35.30
N ASP A 178 -25.75 24.32 35.94
CA ASP A 178 -26.80 25.22 36.42
C ASP A 178 -26.27 26.18 37.50
N GLU A 179 -25.48 25.70 38.46
CA GLU A 179 -24.87 26.53 39.51
C GLU A 179 -23.92 27.60 38.97
N HIS A 180 -23.25 27.32 37.86
CA HIS A 180 -22.24 28.21 37.25
C HIS A 180 -22.75 29.01 36.04
N ASP A 181 -24.05 28.96 35.73
CA ASP A 181 -24.67 29.58 34.53
C ASP A 181 -23.89 29.25 33.24
N ALA A 182 -23.43 28.00 33.15
CA ALA A 182 -22.56 27.50 32.09
C ALA A 182 -23.35 26.72 31.04
N GLY A 183 -22.99 26.91 29.77
CA GLY A 183 -23.64 26.21 28.65
C GLY A 183 -23.33 24.72 28.60
N THR A 184 -24.17 23.96 27.88
CA THR A 184 -24.03 22.50 27.77
C THR A 184 -23.04 22.01 26.71
N GLU A 185 -22.30 22.94 26.10
CA GLU A 185 -21.39 22.64 24.99
C GLU A 185 -19.95 22.54 25.49
N ILE A 186 -19.32 21.41 25.20
CA ILE A 186 -17.88 21.20 25.38
C ILE A 186 -17.18 21.66 24.10
N GLN A 187 -16.47 22.78 24.17
CA GLN A 187 -15.61 23.21 23.08
C GLN A 187 -14.29 22.46 23.16
N TYR A 188 -13.82 21.93 22.04
CA TYR A 188 -12.55 21.24 21.95
C TYR A 188 -11.68 21.76 20.80
N SER A 189 -10.37 21.69 21.00
CA SER A 189 -9.32 21.95 20.02
C SER A 189 -8.29 20.82 20.14
N ILE A 190 -7.95 20.20 19.02
CA ILE A 190 -7.02 19.08 18.95
C ILE A 190 -5.96 19.44 17.93
N GLU A 191 -4.72 19.53 18.40
CA GLU A 191 -3.53 19.68 17.57
C GLU A 191 -2.86 18.32 17.46
N CYS A 192 -2.42 17.93 16.28
CA CYS A 192 -1.63 16.72 16.10
C CYS A 192 -0.71 16.84 14.89
N LYS A 193 0.12 15.81 14.70
CA LYS A 193 0.93 15.67 13.50
C LYS A 193 0.58 14.40 12.75
N ASP A 194 0.70 14.45 11.44
CA ASP A 194 0.61 13.26 10.62
C ASP A 194 1.95 12.48 10.60
N ARG A 195 2.01 11.42 9.78
CA ARG A 195 3.22 10.58 9.65
C ARG A 195 4.41 11.29 8.99
N PHE A 196 4.19 12.47 8.41
CA PHE A 196 5.18 13.29 7.74
C PHE A 196 5.57 14.51 8.58
N ASP A 197 5.15 14.57 9.84
CA ASP A 197 5.39 15.68 10.77
C ASP A 197 4.69 16.99 10.34
N GLU A 198 3.63 16.89 9.51
CA GLU A 198 2.79 18.05 9.15
C GLU A 198 1.78 18.32 10.28
N PRO A 199 1.70 19.57 10.79
CA PRO A 199 0.76 19.92 11.84
C PRO A 199 -0.68 20.01 11.30
N LEU A 200 -1.62 19.52 12.09
CA LEU A 200 -3.05 19.46 11.80
C LEU A 200 -3.86 19.87 13.03
N ASP A 201 -4.80 20.80 12.81
CA ASP A 201 -5.66 21.31 13.86
C ASP A 201 -7.12 20.96 13.58
N PHE A 202 -7.83 20.48 14.60
CA PHE A 202 -9.23 20.13 14.56
C PHE A 202 -9.95 20.80 15.71
N SER A 203 -11.05 21.49 15.44
CA SER A 203 -11.86 22.11 16.49
C SER A 203 -13.35 21.83 16.28
N GLY A 204 -14.09 21.84 17.36
CA GLY A 204 -15.52 21.58 17.35
C GLY A 204 -16.16 21.83 18.70
N ALA A 205 -17.47 21.58 18.76
CA ALA A 205 -18.24 21.62 19.99
C ALA A 205 -19.12 20.38 20.06
N VAL A 206 -19.23 19.78 21.23
CA VAL A 206 -20.13 18.67 21.51
C VAL A 206 -21.09 19.07 22.61
N ASP A 207 -22.38 18.97 22.33
CA ASP A 207 -23.43 19.27 23.31
C ASP A 207 -23.72 18.04 24.19
N PHE A 208 -23.39 18.12 25.48
CA PHE A 208 -23.73 17.05 26.43
C PHE A 208 -25.21 17.13 26.87
N GLY A 209 -25.90 18.24 26.63
CA GLY A 209 -27.31 18.43 26.99
C GLY A 209 -28.20 17.38 26.33
N VAL A 210 -27.85 16.95 25.12
CA VAL A 210 -28.52 15.84 24.42
C VAL A 210 -28.38 14.52 25.20
N LEU A 211 -27.25 14.28 25.86
CA LEU A 211 -27.03 13.07 26.66
C LEU A 211 -27.79 13.11 27.99
N ILE A 212 -27.86 14.28 28.64
CA ILE A 212 -28.63 14.48 29.87
C ILE A 212 -30.14 14.34 29.60
N GLN A 213 -30.63 14.97 28.52
CA GLN A 213 -32.02 14.84 28.12
C GLN A 213 -32.40 13.40 27.78
N ARG A 214 -31.46 12.64 27.19
CA ARG A 214 -31.63 11.21 26.97
C ARG A 214 -31.66 10.45 28.30
N SER A 215 -30.71 10.68 29.23
CA SER A 215 -30.69 9.98 30.53
C SER A 215 -31.94 10.24 31.37
N ASN A 216 -32.54 11.43 31.24
CA ASN A 216 -33.75 11.84 31.95
C ASN A 216 -35.05 11.43 31.24
N SER A 217 -34.97 10.91 30.01
CA SER A 217 -36.13 10.37 29.28
C SER A 217 -36.39 8.93 29.69
N ASP A 218 -37.59 8.64 30.18
CA ASP A 218 -38.07 7.28 30.50
C ASP A 218 -37.99 6.30 29.30
N GLU A 219 -37.73 6.81 28.09
CA GLU A 219 -37.58 6.05 26.83
C GLU A 219 -36.32 5.16 26.81
N ILE A 220 -35.33 5.37 27.69
CA ILE A 220 -34.14 4.50 27.80
C ILE A 220 -34.47 3.11 28.40
N TRP A 221 -35.59 2.96 29.10
CA TRP A 221 -35.98 1.68 29.70
C TRP A 221 -36.84 0.78 28.80
N ASP A 222 -37.04 1.14 27.52
CA ASP A 222 -37.84 0.32 26.59
C ASP A 222 -37.03 -0.87 26.01
N THR A 223 -35.72 -0.91 26.26
CA THR A 223 -34.90 -2.13 26.13
C THR A 223 -34.34 -2.50 27.49
N ASP A 224 -34.82 -3.63 28.01
CA ASP A 224 -34.38 -4.21 29.28
C ASP A 224 -32.83 -4.32 29.25
N PRO A 225 -32.07 -3.75 30.19
CA PRO A 225 -30.60 -3.82 30.18
C PRO A 225 -30.08 -5.28 30.17
N LEU A 226 -30.92 -6.24 30.57
CA LEU A 226 -30.69 -7.67 30.38
C LEU A 226 -30.63 -8.12 28.91
N GLU A 227 -31.41 -7.48 28.03
CA GLU A 227 -31.49 -7.76 26.60
C GLU A 227 -30.30 -7.18 25.84
N GLU A 228 -29.82 -5.97 26.20
CA GLU A 228 -28.55 -5.43 25.70
C GLU A 228 -27.35 -6.25 26.17
N MET A 229 -27.29 -6.62 27.46
CA MET A 229 -26.28 -7.55 27.96
C MET A 229 -26.35 -8.92 27.28
N GLN A 230 -27.54 -9.42 26.93
CA GLN A 230 -27.70 -10.64 26.14
C GLN A 230 -27.16 -10.47 24.71
N ASN A 231 -27.45 -9.34 24.08
CA ASN A 231 -26.98 -9.04 22.73
C ASN A 231 -25.45 -8.90 22.70
N ASP A 232 -24.85 -8.24 23.69
CA ASP A 232 -23.39 -8.10 23.77
C ASP A 232 -22.71 -9.40 24.19
N LEU A 233 -23.30 -10.21 25.08
CA LEU A 233 -22.84 -11.58 25.32
C LEU A 233 -22.88 -12.42 24.04
N SER A 234 -23.89 -12.23 23.19
CA SER A 234 -23.98 -12.93 21.90
C SER A 234 -22.90 -12.47 20.91
N LYS A 235 -22.53 -11.18 20.90
CA LYS A 235 -21.42 -10.63 20.10
C LYS A 235 -20.07 -11.12 20.62
N ILE A 236 -19.84 -11.09 21.93
CA ILE A 236 -18.64 -11.63 22.58
C ILE A 236 -18.49 -13.12 22.27
N GLN A 237 -19.56 -13.90 22.34
CA GLN A 237 -19.51 -15.33 21.94
C GLN A 237 -19.17 -15.51 20.45
N ARG A 238 -19.69 -14.64 19.58
CA ARG A 238 -19.38 -14.65 18.14
C ARG A 238 -17.92 -14.32 17.88
N ASP A 239 -17.35 -13.35 18.58
CA ASP A 239 -15.96 -12.93 18.42
C ASP A 239 -14.99 -13.90 19.07
N ILE A 240 -15.34 -14.54 20.19
CA ILE A 240 -14.59 -15.69 20.74
C ILE A 240 -14.56 -16.85 19.73
N ARG A 241 -15.65 -17.11 19.01
CA ARG A 241 -15.66 -18.13 17.95
C ARG A 241 -14.75 -17.74 16.78
N LYS A 242 -14.72 -16.46 16.38
CA LYS A 242 -13.80 -15.97 15.33
C LYS A 242 -12.34 -16.02 15.77
N MET A 243 -12.02 -15.62 17.01
CA MET A 243 -10.67 -15.73 17.57
C MET A 243 -10.20 -17.18 17.59
N ARG A 244 -11.02 -18.12 18.07
CA ARG A 244 -10.69 -19.55 18.00
C ARG A 244 -10.54 -20.08 16.57
N GLN A 245 -11.25 -19.51 15.60
CA GLN A 245 -11.05 -19.85 14.18
C GLN A 245 -9.75 -19.25 13.63
N SER A 246 -9.36 -18.06 14.07
CA SER A 246 -8.07 -17.43 13.72
C SER A 246 -6.90 -18.20 14.31
N GLU A 247 -6.93 -18.47 15.61
CA GLU A 247 -5.89 -19.28 16.29
C GLU A 247 -5.71 -20.65 15.63
N LYS A 248 -6.80 -21.30 15.25
CA LYS A 248 -6.73 -22.56 14.48
C LYS A 248 -6.09 -22.39 13.11
N LYS A 249 -6.30 -21.26 12.43
CA LYS A 249 -5.65 -20.97 11.14
C LYS A 249 -4.17 -20.67 11.34
N ASP A 250 -3.81 -19.94 12.39
CA ASP A 250 -2.42 -19.60 12.72
C ASP A 250 -1.64 -20.85 13.15
N GLU A 251 -2.23 -21.72 13.97
CA GLU A 251 -1.68 -23.04 14.28
C GLU A 251 -1.51 -23.90 13.02
N GLN A 252 -2.48 -23.89 12.10
CA GLN A 252 -2.37 -24.63 10.84
C GLN A 252 -1.25 -24.09 9.95
N ALA A 253 -1.08 -22.76 9.89
CA ALA A 253 0.00 -22.09 9.17
C ALA A 253 1.36 -22.44 9.78
N ALA A 254 1.49 -22.39 11.11
CA ALA A 254 2.71 -22.79 11.82
C ALA A 254 3.05 -24.27 11.58
N ARG A 255 2.06 -25.17 11.65
CA ARG A 255 2.22 -26.60 11.31
C ARG A 255 2.58 -26.81 9.85
N TRP A 256 2.14 -25.95 8.93
CA TRP A 256 2.50 -26.01 7.52
C TRP A 256 3.93 -25.51 7.28
N GLN A 257 4.33 -24.41 7.90
CA GLN A 257 5.70 -23.88 7.83
C GLN A 257 6.71 -24.86 8.41
N ASN A 258 6.44 -25.44 9.59
CA ASN A 258 7.29 -26.49 10.16
C ASN A 258 7.39 -27.70 9.23
N ARG A 259 6.28 -28.09 8.58
CA ARG A 259 6.30 -29.14 7.56
C ARG A 259 7.19 -28.78 6.38
N ILE A 260 7.15 -27.56 5.87
CA ILE A 260 8.05 -27.15 4.77
C ILE A 260 9.50 -27.15 5.21
N SER A 261 9.81 -26.56 6.38
CA SER A 261 11.18 -26.50 6.89
C SER A 261 11.81 -27.88 7.02
N GLN A 262 11.07 -28.84 7.59
CA GLN A 262 11.55 -30.22 7.72
C GLN A 262 11.76 -30.92 6.36
N THR A 263 10.92 -30.62 5.36
CA THR A 263 11.11 -31.17 4.01
C THR A 263 12.38 -30.61 3.37
N ASN A 264 12.58 -29.28 3.48
CA ASN A 264 13.76 -28.61 2.91
C ASN A 264 15.05 -29.04 3.59
N GLU A 265 15.02 -29.29 4.91
CA GLU A 265 16.16 -29.82 5.65
C GLU A 265 16.56 -31.22 5.17
N ILE A 266 15.58 -32.11 4.96
CA ILE A 266 15.82 -33.45 4.40
C ILE A 266 16.41 -33.35 2.99
N GLU A 267 15.83 -32.50 2.13
CA GLU A 267 16.33 -32.27 0.78
C GLU A 267 17.79 -31.78 0.79
N ALA A 268 18.10 -30.78 1.61
CA ALA A 268 19.45 -30.23 1.74
C ALA A 268 20.47 -31.27 2.27
N LEU A 269 20.08 -32.14 3.20
CA LEU A 269 20.94 -33.22 3.68
C LEU A 269 21.21 -34.26 2.58
N VAL A 270 20.18 -34.66 1.84
CA VAL A 270 20.33 -35.60 0.71
C VAL A 270 21.20 -34.97 -0.39
N GLU A 271 21.03 -33.67 -0.66
CA GLU A 271 21.85 -32.93 -1.61
C GLU A 271 23.31 -32.82 -1.19
N LYS A 272 23.55 -32.54 0.09
CA LYS A 272 24.90 -32.37 0.66
C LYS A 272 25.69 -33.69 0.72
N HIS A 273 25.03 -34.78 1.08
CA HIS A 273 25.68 -36.07 1.30
C HIS A 273 25.58 -37.02 0.09
N GLY A 274 24.80 -36.66 -0.94
CA GLY A 274 24.63 -37.41 -2.18
C GLY A 274 23.68 -38.58 -2.04
N GLU A 275 23.94 -39.49 -1.08
CA GLU A 275 23.11 -40.65 -0.77
C GLU A 275 22.95 -40.81 0.75
N LEU A 276 21.70 -40.94 1.23
CA LEU A 276 21.39 -41.18 2.63
C LEU A 276 20.26 -42.21 2.78
N THR A 277 20.35 -43.06 3.81
CA THR A 277 19.26 -43.96 4.21
C THR A 277 18.25 -43.26 5.11
N VAL A 278 17.03 -43.79 5.21
CA VAL A 278 16.00 -43.30 6.15
C VAL A 278 16.52 -43.27 7.60
N ASP A 279 17.27 -44.29 8.02
CA ASP A 279 17.86 -44.37 9.37
C ASP A 279 18.91 -43.28 9.61
N GLN A 280 19.72 -42.97 8.60
CA GLN A 280 20.71 -41.88 8.65
C GLN A 280 20.03 -40.51 8.70
N LEU A 281 18.96 -40.32 7.93
CA LEU A 281 18.16 -39.09 7.99
C LEU A 281 17.47 -38.94 9.35
N ASN A 282 16.99 -40.04 9.94
CA ASN A 282 16.40 -40.06 11.28
C ASN A 282 17.44 -39.63 12.33
N SER A 283 18.65 -40.18 12.30
CA SER A 283 19.70 -39.81 13.27
C SER A 283 20.19 -38.36 13.12
N LEU A 284 20.14 -37.80 11.90
CA LEU A 284 20.55 -36.42 11.62
C LEU A 284 19.48 -35.37 11.94
N THR A 285 18.20 -35.67 11.71
CA THR A 285 17.10 -34.70 11.83
C THR A 285 16.21 -34.92 13.06
N ASN A 286 16.35 -36.07 13.73
CA ASN A 286 15.46 -36.52 14.81
C ASN A 286 13.96 -36.58 14.39
N ILE A 287 13.69 -36.76 13.09
CA ILE A 287 12.35 -36.94 12.54
C ILE A 287 12.06 -38.44 12.43
N SER A 288 10.88 -38.88 12.89
CA SER A 288 10.46 -40.27 12.79
C SER A 288 10.57 -40.83 11.36
N GLU A 289 11.07 -42.05 11.20
CA GLU A 289 11.28 -42.73 9.90
C GLU A 289 10.03 -42.74 9.01
N SER A 290 8.85 -42.93 9.60
CA SER A 290 7.58 -42.91 8.86
C SER A 290 7.33 -41.56 8.17
N ASN A 291 7.63 -40.46 8.85
CA ASN A 291 7.50 -39.09 8.35
C ASN A 291 8.60 -38.79 7.32
N ILE A 292 9.83 -39.27 7.55
CA ILE A 292 10.91 -39.19 6.55
C ILE A 292 10.51 -39.90 5.26
N ARG A 293 10.06 -41.17 5.33
CA ARG A 293 9.58 -41.91 4.14
C ARG A 293 8.47 -41.18 3.41
N TYR A 294 7.51 -40.61 4.14
CA TYR A 294 6.43 -39.82 3.55
C TYR A 294 6.97 -38.61 2.77
N ARG A 295 7.91 -37.87 3.37
CA ARG A 295 8.53 -36.68 2.77
C ARG A 295 9.43 -37.02 1.57
N LEU A 296 10.21 -38.10 1.66
CA LEU A 296 11.04 -38.58 0.56
C LEU A 296 10.20 -39.00 -0.65
N ARG A 297 9.02 -39.61 -0.43
CA ARG A 297 8.07 -39.90 -1.52
C ARG A 297 7.54 -38.62 -2.17
N ALA A 298 7.26 -37.58 -1.38
CA ALA A 298 6.82 -36.30 -1.90
C ALA A 298 7.93 -35.63 -2.74
N LEU A 299 9.17 -35.60 -2.24
CA LEU A 299 10.32 -35.05 -2.95
C LEU A 299 10.68 -35.84 -4.23
N ASP A 300 10.54 -37.17 -4.21
CA ASP A 300 10.70 -38.04 -5.39
C ASP A 300 9.61 -37.76 -6.44
N SER A 301 8.35 -37.59 -5.99
CA SER A 301 7.24 -37.21 -6.89
C SER A 301 7.38 -35.79 -7.48
N ALA A 302 7.96 -34.86 -6.72
CA ALA A 302 8.30 -33.52 -7.19
C ALA A 302 9.54 -33.50 -8.10
N GLY A 303 10.29 -34.60 -8.12
CA GLY A 303 11.46 -34.78 -8.97
C GLY A 303 12.76 -34.18 -8.42
N SER A 304 12.77 -33.69 -7.18
CA SER A 304 13.95 -33.12 -6.50
C SER A 304 15.01 -34.17 -6.16
N ILE A 305 14.58 -35.36 -5.74
CA ILE A 305 15.45 -36.48 -5.34
C ILE A 305 14.96 -37.77 -6.00
N HIS A 306 15.73 -38.86 -5.86
CA HIS A 306 15.26 -40.19 -6.20
C HIS A 306 15.17 -41.07 -4.94
N PHE A 307 13.99 -41.64 -4.66
CA PHE A 307 13.76 -42.45 -3.47
C PHE A 307 13.46 -43.93 -3.80
N LEU A 308 14.37 -44.82 -3.41
CA LEU A 308 14.26 -46.26 -3.62
C LEU A 308 13.55 -46.94 -2.44
N ARG A 309 12.27 -47.29 -2.64
CA ARG A 309 11.41 -47.88 -1.59
C ARG A 309 11.92 -49.22 -1.02
N ASN A 310 12.64 -50.00 -1.80
CA ASN A 310 13.09 -51.34 -1.38
C ASN A 310 14.33 -51.29 -0.48
N SER A 311 15.11 -50.23 -0.57
CA SER A 311 16.36 -50.06 0.17
C SER A 311 16.32 -48.89 1.16
N ASP A 312 15.19 -48.18 1.26
CA ASP A 312 15.02 -46.98 2.09
C ASP A 312 16.16 -45.96 1.87
N LYS A 313 16.58 -45.80 0.60
CA LYS A 313 17.69 -44.92 0.19
C LYS A 313 17.17 -43.76 -0.64
N ALA A 314 17.64 -42.56 -0.31
CA ALA A 314 17.42 -41.34 -1.07
C ALA A 314 18.72 -40.87 -1.70
N THR A 315 18.69 -40.56 -2.99
CA THR A 315 19.81 -39.99 -3.73
C THR A 315 19.45 -38.63 -4.30
N SER A 316 20.38 -37.69 -4.25
CA SER A 316 20.21 -36.39 -4.90
C SER A 316 20.16 -36.58 -6.42
N ARG A 317 19.27 -35.83 -7.08
CA ARG A 317 19.14 -35.86 -8.53
C ARG A 317 20.18 -34.97 -9.24
N ARG A 318 21.10 -34.33 -8.51
CA ARG A 318 22.14 -33.47 -9.08
C ARG A 318 23.03 -34.24 -10.09
N ASP A 319 22.77 -33.95 -11.36
CA ASP A 319 23.61 -34.09 -12.55
C ASP A 319 24.29 -35.45 -12.80
N GLY A 320 23.47 -36.49 -12.93
CA GLY A 320 23.77 -37.57 -13.88
C GLY A 320 23.22 -37.23 -15.26
N HIS A 321 24.06 -36.66 -16.13
CA HIS A 321 23.84 -36.37 -17.56
C HIS A 321 23.19 -35.02 -17.96
N ASN A 322 24.01 -33.97 -18.00
CA ASN A 322 24.13 -33.23 -19.25
C ASN A 322 24.74 -34.17 -20.31
N LYS A 323 23.93 -35.06 -20.91
CA LYS A 323 24.28 -35.59 -22.23
C LYS A 323 24.32 -34.37 -23.14
N LYS A 324 25.52 -33.93 -23.49
CA LYS A 324 25.70 -32.88 -24.49
C LYS A 324 24.93 -33.34 -25.74
N LEU A 325 24.24 -32.41 -26.39
CA LEU A 325 23.59 -32.65 -27.69
C LEU A 325 24.55 -33.20 -28.77
N SER A 326 25.86 -33.23 -28.51
CA SER A 326 26.89 -33.85 -29.35
C SER A 326 26.94 -35.38 -29.26
N GLU A 327 26.17 -36.02 -28.37
CA GLU A 327 26.06 -37.49 -28.26
C GLU A 327 24.73 -38.04 -28.83
N PHE A 328 23.97 -37.22 -29.56
CA PHE A 328 22.85 -37.66 -30.39
C PHE A 328 23.18 -37.56 -31.87
#